data_AF-A0A4Q0SBP4-F1
#
_entry.id   AF-A0A4Q0SBP4-F1
#
_cell.length_a   1.000
_cell.length_b   1.000
_cell.length_c   1.000
_cell.angle_alpha   90.00
_cell.angle_beta   90.00
_cell.angle_gamma   90.00
#
_symmetry.space_group_name_H-M   'P 1'
#
loop_
_entity.id
_entity.type
_entity.pdbx_description
1 polymer ?
#
loop_
_entity_poly.entity_id
_entity_poly.type
_entity_poly.pdbx_seq_one_letter_code
_entity_poly.pdbx_strand_id
1 'polypeptide(L)'
;MDAMIPKHQEAADQHSHLVRPQDMEWQRTRFPGCEAKTLLFDRRTGLMTALMRFAPGSVLPDHEHVGIEQSWVIEGALVDKEGPAQGIACKAGEFIWREAGSRHAAWCPDGALILAIFQVPNKFFEADGRVVDAAGQDWDETWGHAAAQKARRIE
;
A
#
# COMPACT_ATOMS: atom_id res chain seq x y z
N MET A 1 -5.58 -14.91 23.69
CA MET A 1 -4.52 -15.53 24.51
C MET A 1 -3.23 -14.90 24.04
N ASP A 2 -2.68 -14.04 24.86
CA ASP A 2 -1.73 -13.00 24.45
C ASP A 2 -0.32 -13.55 24.30
N ALA A 3 0.36 -13.13 23.24
CA ALA A 3 1.76 -13.46 23.00
C ALA A 3 2.65 -12.68 23.99
N MET A 4 3.45 -13.40 24.77
CA MET A 4 4.45 -12.81 25.66
C MET A 4 5.55 -12.13 24.84
N ILE A 5 5.69 -10.82 24.98
CA ILE A 5 6.85 -10.05 24.49
C ILE A 5 7.86 -9.96 25.63
N PRO A 6 9.12 -10.41 25.46
CA PRO A 6 10.17 -10.24 26.46
C PRO A 6 10.48 -8.75 26.66
N LYS A 7 10.53 -8.32 27.91
CA LYS A 7 10.99 -6.99 28.31
C LYS A 7 12.52 -6.95 28.27
N HIS A 8 13.10 -6.33 27.24
CA HIS A 8 14.43 -5.74 27.36
C HIS A 8 14.50 -4.39 26.64
N GLN A 9 15.00 -3.40 27.37
CA GLN A 9 15.26 -2.01 26.99
C GLN A 9 16.39 -1.90 25.95
N GLU A 10 16.22 -0.93 25.04
CA GLU A 10 17.28 -0.23 24.26
C GLU A 10 18.24 -1.08 23.42
N ALA A 11 17.70 -1.97 22.57
CA ALA A 11 18.38 -2.44 21.37
C ALA A 11 17.38 -2.46 20.20
N ALA A 12 16.88 -1.30 19.80
CA ALA A 12 15.80 -1.23 18.81
C ALA A 12 16.26 -1.34 17.34
N ASP A 13 17.55 -1.27 17.00
CA ASP A 13 17.95 -0.95 15.61
C ASP A 13 18.90 -1.94 14.90
N GLN A 14 19.09 -3.18 15.38
CA GLN A 14 20.02 -4.15 14.72
C GLN A 14 19.50 -5.58 14.57
N HIS A 15 18.19 -5.77 14.43
CA HIS A 15 17.61 -7.11 14.36
C HIS A 15 16.79 -7.35 13.10
N SER A 16 16.90 -8.55 12.52
CA SER A 16 16.04 -9.00 11.43
C SER A 16 14.65 -9.34 11.96
N HIS A 17 13.61 -8.92 11.23
CA HIS A 17 12.22 -9.25 11.56
C HIS A 17 11.72 -10.33 10.61
N LEU A 18 11.41 -11.51 11.14
CA LEU A 18 10.76 -12.58 10.39
C LEU A 18 9.23 -12.43 10.49
N VAL A 19 8.57 -12.26 9.35
CA VAL A 19 7.10 -12.27 9.24
C VAL A 19 6.70 -13.54 8.50
N ARG A 20 5.63 -14.20 8.94
CA ARG A 20 5.08 -15.42 8.33
C ARG A 20 3.68 -15.12 7.76
N PRO A 21 3.57 -14.60 6.53
CA PRO A 21 2.28 -14.22 5.96
C PRO A 21 1.27 -15.37 5.93
N GLN A 22 1.72 -16.62 5.80
CA GLN A 22 0.87 -17.80 5.78
C GLN A 22 0.08 -18.02 7.08
N ASP A 23 0.60 -17.55 8.22
CA ASP A 23 -0.01 -17.72 9.55
C ASP A 23 -0.88 -16.52 9.96
N MET A 24 -0.95 -15.49 9.10
CA MET A 24 -1.72 -14.27 9.35
C MET A 24 -3.15 -14.40 8.82
N GLU A 25 -4.09 -13.76 9.50
CA GLU A 25 -5.43 -13.53 8.96
C GLU A 25 -5.43 -12.39 7.94
N TRP A 26 -6.34 -12.48 6.97
CA TRP A 26 -6.59 -11.40 6.03
C TRP A 26 -7.41 -10.29 6.70
N GLN A 27 -6.96 -9.04 6.57
CA GLN A 27 -7.68 -7.88 7.07
C GLN A 27 -8.50 -7.26 5.95
N ARG A 28 -9.79 -7.06 6.17
CA ARG A 28 -10.65 -6.34 5.23
C ARG A 28 -10.27 -4.88 5.18
N THR A 29 -10.15 -4.36 3.97
CA THR A 29 -10.02 -2.91 3.75
C THR A 29 -11.41 -2.28 3.61
N ARG A 30 -11.48 -0.96 3.54
CA ARG A 30 -12.72 -0.25 3.20
C ARG A 30 -13.11 -0.40 1.72
N PHE A 31 -12.19 -0.91 0.88
CA PHE A 31 -12.42 -1.10 -0.54
C PHE A 31 -13.03 -2.49 -0.78
N PRO A 32 -14.25 -2.58 -1.36
CA PRO A 32 -14.90 -3.87 -1.58
C PRO A 32 -14.02 -4.84 -2.38
N GLY A 33 -13.97 -6.09 -1.93
CA GLY A 33 -13.19 -7.15 -2.57
C GLY A 33 -11.67 -7.07 -2.35
N CYS A 34 -11.19 -6.09 -1.57
CA CYS A 34 -9.77 -5.90 -1.28
C CYS A 34 -9.47 -6.24 0.19
N GLU A 35 -8.50 -7.13 0.39
CA GLU A 35 -8.01 -7.53 1.71
C GLU A 35 -6.48 -7.46 1.76
N ALA A 36 -5.92 -7.25 2.94
CA ALA A 36 -4.48 -7.04 3.11
C ALA A 36 -3.89 -7.84 4.28
N LYS A 37 -2.60 -8.15 4.17
CA LYS A 37 -1.70 -8.54 5.26
C LYS A 37 -0.54 -7.56 5.28
N THR A 38 -0.48 -6.70 6.29
CA THR A 38 0.61 -5.74 6.46
C THR A 38 1.86 -6.46 6.96
N LEU A 39 2.92 -6.46 6.14
CA LEU A 39 4.18 -7.17 6.42
C LEU A 39 5.21 -6.25 7.09
N LEU A 40 5.23 -4.98 6.68
CA LEU A 40 6.06 -3.94 7.26
C LEU A 40 5.23 -2.66 7.35
N PHE A 41 5.34 -1.96 8.48
CA PHE A 41 4.77 -0.62 8.62
C PHE A 41 5.61 0.22 9.57
N ASP A 42 6.25 1.26 9.05
CA ASP A 42 6.89 2.30 9.85
C ASP A 42 6.01 3.55 9.86
N ARG A 43 5.30 3.75 10.97
CA ARG A 43 4.38 4.89 11.13
C ARG A 43 5.10 6.25 11.13
N ARG A 44 6.40 6.31 11.42
CA ARG A 44 7.14 7.57 11.43
C ARG A 44 7.42 8.08 10.01
N THR A 45 7.70 7.16 9.09
CA THR A 45 8.07 7.49 7.70
C THR A 45 6.94 7.23 6.72
N GLY A 46 5.93 6.46 7.11
CA GLY A 46 4.87 5.99 6.23
C GLY A 46 5.27 4.80 5.34
N LEU A 47 6.49 4.26 5.50
CA LEU A 47 6.94 3.09 4.75
C LEU A 47 6.04 1.88 5.06
N MET A 48 5.53 1.24 4.02
CA MET A 48 4.65 0.09 4.13
C MET A 48 5.01 -0.98 3.10
N THR A 49 4.91 -2.24 3.52
CA THR A 49 4.84 -3.39 2.60
C THR A 49 3.65 -4.23 2.99
N ALA A 50 2.80 -4.57 2.03
CA ALA A 50 1.60 -5.35 2.25
C ALA A 50 1.44 -6.43 1.16
N LEU A 51 0.97 -7.59 1.57
CA LEU A 51 0.40 -8.56 0.65
C LEU A 51 -1.09 -8.22 0.48
N MET A 52 -1.51 -7.93 -0.74
CA MET A 52 -2.85 -7.48 -1.08
C MET A 52 -3.54 -8.55 -1.91
N ARG A 53 -4.78 -8.89 -1.57
CA ARG A 53 -5.63 -9.80 -2.33
C ARG A 53 -6.86 -9.06 -2.81
N PHE A 54 -7.11 -9.19 -4.11
CA PHE A 54 -8.23 -8.59 -4.82
C PHE A 54 -9.11 -9.71 -5.39
N ALA A 55 -10.41 -9.67 -5.08
CA ALA A 55 -11.39 -10.50 -5.76
C ALA A 55 -11.56 -10.06 -7.23
N PRO A 56 -12.04 -10.94 -8.13
CA PRO A 56 -12.36 -10.55 -9.51
C PRO A 56 -13.28 -9.34 -9.59
N GLY A 57 -12.92 -8.39 -10.46
CA GLY A 57 -13.63 -7.13 -10.65
C GLY A 57 -13.41 -6.08 -9.56
N SER A 58 -12.56 -6.33 -8.56
CA SER A 58 -12.27 -5.34 -7.51
C SER A 58 -11.58 -4.11 -8.09
N VAL A 59 -11.96 -2.94 -7.57
CA VAL A 59 -11.44 -1.64 -7.99
C VAL A 59 -10.83 -0.94 -6.78
N LEU A 60 -9.61 -0.44 -6.96
CA LEU A 60 -9.02 0.54 -6.07
C LEU A 60 -9.30 1.93 -6.68
N PRO A 61 -10.08 2.79 -6.00
CA PRO A 61 -10.59 4.03 -6.58
C PRO A 61 -9.48 5.05 -6.83
N ASP A 62 -9.83 6.22 -7.37
CA ASP A 62 -8.90 7.29 -7.69
C ASP A 62 -7.95 7.63 -6.53
N HIS A 63 -6.65 7.45 -6.77
CA HIS A 63 -5.61 7.65 -5.79
C HIS A 63 -4.28 8.06 -6.41
N GLU A 64 -3.45 8.71 -5.59
CA GLU A 64 -2.11 9.17 -5.93
C GLU A 64 -1.06 8.46 -5.06
N HIS A 65 0.01 8.01 -5.72
CA HIS A 65 1.21 7.52 -5.06
C HIS A 65 2.11 8.69 -4.68
N VAL A 66 2.12 9.06 -3.40
CA VAL A 66 2.89 10.22 -2.91
C VAL A 66 4.41 9.98 -3.01
N GLY A 67 4.83 8.74 -2.80
CA GLY A 67 6.18 8.27 -3.12
C GLY A 67 6.17 7.28 -4.27
N ILE A 68 7.33 6.71 -4.59
CA ILE A 68 7.37 5.57 -5.52
C ILE A 68 6.55 4.42 -4.91
N GLU A 69 5.66 3.86 -5.71
CA GLU A 69 4.94 2.62 -5.43
C GLU A 69 5.55 1.50 -6.28
N GLN A 70 5.61 0.30 -5.72
CA GLN A 70 6.12 -0.89 -6.38
C GLN A 70 5.19 -2.07 -6.11
N SER A 71 4.80 -2.76 -7.17
CA SER A 71 3.90 -3.90 -7.13
C SER A 71 4.52 -5.08 -7.86
N TRP A 72 4.67 -6.21 -7.17
CA TRP A 72 4.92 -7.50 -7.79
C TRP A 72 3.62 -8.31 -7.82
N VAL A 73 3.12 -8.62 -9.01
CA VAL A 73 1.89 -9.40 -9.16
C VAL A 73 2.25 -10.89 -9.09
N ILE A 74 1.74 -11.56 -8.06
CA ILE A 74 2.01 -12.98 -7.79
C ILE A 74 0.98 -13.85 -8.53
N GLU A 75 -0.29 -13.46 -8.49
CA GLU A 75 -1.40 -14.12 -9.18
C GLU A 75 -2.30 -13.08 -9.84
N GLY A 76 -2.96 -13.45 -10.94
CA GLY A 76 -3.92 -12.59 -11.65
C GLY A 76 -3.27 -11.42 -12.38
N ALA A 77 -3.93 -10.26 -12.35
CA ALA A 77 -3.44 -9.04 -13.01
C ALA A 77 -3.92 -7.76 -12.31
N LEU A 78 -3.04 -6.76 -12.27
CA LEU A 78 -3.35 -5.37 -11.90
C LEU A 78 -3.35 -4.50 -13.15
N VAL A 79 -4.44 -3.79 -13.39
CA VAL A 79 -4.61 -2.96 -14.58
C VAL A 79 -4.85 -1.52 -14.17
N ASP A 80 -4.17 -0.59 -14.83
CA ASP A 80 -4.44 0.84 -14.71
C ASP A 80 -5.74 1.14 -15.47
N LYS A 81 -6.84 1.33 -14.73
CA LYS A 81 -8.19 1.50 -15.27
C LYS A 81 -8.37 2.89 -15.90
N GLU A 82 -7.90 3.91 -15.20
CA GLU A 82 -8.03 5.32 -15.53
C GLU A 82 -6.73 6.04 -15.12
N GLY A 83 -6.41 7.16 -15.77
CA GLY A 83 -5.20 7.93 -15.51
C GLY A 83 -4.20 7.88 -16.67
N PRO A 84 -3.02 8.51 -16.53
CA PRO A 84 -2.06 8.67 -17.63
C PRO A 84 -1.53 7.36 -18.22
N ALA A 85 -1.51 6.30 -17.41
CA ALA A 85 -1.03 4.96 -17.76
C ALA A 85 -2.16 3.98 -18.13
N GLN A 86 -3.36 4.48 -18.43
CA GLN A 86 -4.53 3.65 -18.69
C GLN A 86 -4.26 2.52 -19.69
N GLY A 87 -4.69 1.30 -19.33
CA GLY A 87 -4.56 0.11 -20.17
C GLY A 87 -3.28 -0.69 -19.94
N ILE A 88 -2.30 -0.16 -19.22
CA ILE A 88 -1.17 -0.96 -18.76
C ILE A 88 -1.69 -2.06 -17.82
N ALA A 89 -1.34 -3.30 -18.13
CA ALA A 89 -1.70 -4.48 -17.35
C ALA A 89 -0.42 -5.19 -16.90
N CYS A 90 -0.21 -5.24 -15.59
CA CYS A 90 0.85 -6.01 -14.94
C CYS A 90 0.28 -7.36 -14.51
N LYS A 91 0.80 -8.45 -15.07
CA LYS A 91 0.30 -9.82 -14.90
C LYS A 91 1.15 -10.62 -13.93
N ALA A 92 0.66 -11.79 -13.52
CA ALA A 92 1.40 -12.72 -12.66
C ALA A 92 2.85 -12.94 -13.14
N GLY A 93 3.80 -12.76 -12.23
CA GLY A 93 5.24 -12.81 -12.47
C GLY A 93 5.87 -11.46 -12.84
N GLU A 94 5.07 -10.47 -13.23
CA GLU A 94 5.56 -9.15 -13.65
C GLU A 94 5.61 -8.16 -12.47
N PHE A 95 6.52 -7.20 -12.59
CA PHE A 95 6.76 -6.15 -11.62
C PHE A 95 6.50 -4.79 -12.28
N ILE A 96 5.75 -3.93 -11.60
CA ILE A 96 5.49 -2.56 -12.02
C ILE A 96 5.88 -1.62 -10.89
N TRP A 97 6.45 -0.47 -11.23
CA TRP A 97 6.66 0.62 -10.31
C TRP A 97 6.08 1.90 -10.91
N ARG A 98 5.68 2.83 -10.06
CA ARG A 98 5.04 4.09 -10.45
C ARG A 98 5.74 5.26 -9.78
N GLU A 99 5.90 6.36 -10.51
CA GLU A 99 6.55 7.57 -10.02
C GLU A 99 5.79 8.20 -8.84
N ALA A 100 6.51 8.94 -8.01
CA ALA A 100 5.88 9.85 -7.06
C ALA A 100 5.00 10.87 -7.81
N GLY A 101 3.79 11.08 -7.33
CA GLY A 101 2.76 11.93 -7.95
C GLY A 101 1.94 11.25 -9.05
N SER A 102 2.22 9.99 -9.37
CA SER A 102 1.35 9.24 -10.29
C SER A 102 -0.03 9.04 -9.66
N ARG A 103 -1.09 9.30 -10.45
CA ARG A 103 -2.49 9.23 -10.03
C ARG A 103 -3.31 8.42 -11.00
N HIS A 104 -4.10 7.49 -10.48
CA HIS A 104 -4.90 6.57 -11.28
C HIS A 104 -6.03 5.92 -10.47
N ALA A 105 -6.94 5.25 -11.16
CA ALA A 105 -7.75 4.19 -10.58
C ALA A 105 -7.24 2.85 -11.11
N ALA A 106 -7.19 1.83 -10.26
CA ALA A 106 -6.70 0.51 -10.63
C ALA A 106 -7.78 -0.56 -10.44
N TRP A 107 -7.70 -1.65 -11.20
CA TRP A 107 -8.63 -2.76 -11.05
C TRP A 107 -7.98 -4.11 -11.36
N CYS A 108 -8.60 -5.16 -10.87
CA CYS A 108 -8.16 -6.55 -11.07
C CYS A 108 -9.30 -7.34 -11.74
N PRO A 109 -9.36 -7.42 -13.08
CA PRO A 109 -10.48 -8.04 -13.80
C PRO A 109 -10.74 -9.48 -13.35
N ASP A 110 -9.68 -10.28 -13.26
CA ASP A 110 -9.71 -11.71 -12.91
C ASP A 110 -9.29 -11.96 -11.45
N GLY A 111 -9.17 -10.89 -10.64
CA GLY A 111 -8.61 -10.92 -9.30
C GLY A 111 -7.08 -10.81 -9.33
N ALA A 112 -6.47 -10.65 -8.16
CA ALA A 112 -5.02 -10.58 -8.03
C ALA A 112 -4.51 -10.89 -6.62
N LEU A 113 -3.29 -11.40 -6.55
CA LEU A 113 -2.46 -11.43 -5.33
C LEU A 113 -1.21 -10.60 -5.61
N ILE A 114 -0.94 -9.59 -4.81
CA ILE A 114 0.08 -8.57 -5.10
C ILE A 114 0.92 -8.29 -3.86
N LEU A 115 2.24 -8.31 -3.98
CA LEU A 115 3.13 -7.70 -3.01
C LEU A 115 3.28 -6.22 -3.36
N ALA A 116 2.71 -5.35 -2.54
CA ALA A 116 2.73 -3.90 -2.75
C ALA A 116 3.64 -3.21 -1.72
N ILE A 117 4.48 -2.29 -2.19
CA ILE A 117 5.48 -1.59 -1.40
C ILE A 117 5.29 -0.08 -1.63
N PHE A 118 5.04 0.64 -0.55
CA PHE A 118 4.75 2.07 -0.55
C PHE A 118 5.80 2.79 0.28
N GLN A 119 6.43 3.81 -0.29
CA GLN A 119 7.37 4.65 0.47
C GLN A 119 6.63 5.64 1.40
N VAL A 120 5.42 6.05 1.01
CA VAL A 120 4.51 6.92 1.77
C VAL A 120 3.08 6.45 1.44
N PRO A 121 2.12 6.47 2.38
CA PRO A 121 0.75 6.05 2.11
C PRO A 121 0.09 6.87 1.00
N ASN A 122 -0.68 6.20 0.15
CA ASN A 122 -1.40 6.84 -0.94
C ASN A 122 -2.41 7.87 -0.44
N LYS A 123 -2.63 8.91 -1.25
CA LYS A 123 -3.79 9.79 -1.15
C LYS A 123 -4.94 9.19 -1.95
N PHE A 124 -6.12 9.06 -1.36
CA PHE A 124 -7.36 8.67 -2.03
C PHE A 124 -8.26 9.89 -2.14
N PHE A 125 -8.82 10.11 -3.33
CA PHE A 125 -9.67 11.27 -3.62
C PHE A 125 -11.13 10.83 -3.60
N GLU A 126 -11.85 11.22 -2.56
CA GLU A 126 -13.28 10.91 -2.42
C GLU A 126 -14.14 11.80 -3.32
N ALA A 127 -15.31 11.30 -3.70
CA ALA A 127 -16.25 12.04 -4.54
C ALA A 127 -16.77 13.35 -3.90
N ASP A 128 -16.70 13.44 -2.57
CA ASP A 128 -17.06 14.64 -1.80
C ASP A 128 -15.89 15.65 -1.68
N GLY A 129 -14.76 15.39 -2.34
CA GLY A 129 -13.59 16.26 -2.37
C GLY A 129 -12.59 16.04 -1.22
N ARG A 130 -12.89 15.13 -0.28
CA ARG A 130 -11.91 14.78 0.78
C ARG A 130 -10.72 14.03 0.20
N VAL A 131 -9.55 14.27 0.80
CA VAL A 131 -8.31 13.52 0.52
C VAL A 131 -7.95 12.72 1.75
N VAL A 132 -8.07 11.40 1.65
CA VAL A 132 -7.92 10.49 2.78
C VAL A 132 -6.87 9.42 2.53
N ASP A 133 -6.40 8.75 3.56
CA ASP A 133 -5.60 7.55 3.42
C ASP A 133 -6.45 6.29 3.18
N ALA A 134 -5.81 5.12 3.09
CA ALA A 134 -6.49 3.84 2.88
C ALA A 134 -7.45 3.47 4.02
N ALA A 135 -7.26 4.01 5.23
CA ALA A 135 -8.13 3.81 6.38
C ALA A 135 -9.27 4.84 6.45
N GLY A 136 -9.30 5.82 5.54
CA GLY A 136 -10.32 6.88 5.50
C GLY A 136 -10.05 8.05 6.44
N GLN A 137 -8.82 8.17 6.97
CA GLN A 137 -8.39 9.29 7.80
C GLN A 137 -7.93 10.46 6.93
N ASP A 138 -8.06 11.70 7.41
CA ASP A 138 -7.53 12.86 6.69
C ASP A 138 -6.04 12.68 6.43
N TRP A 139 -5.64 12.82 5.17
CA TRP A 139 -4.29 12.45 4.78
C TRP A 139 -3.25 13.43 5.29
N ASP A 140 -3.50 14.75 5.21
CA ASP A 140 -2.52 15.76 5.58
C ASP A 140 -2.32 15.78 7.11
N GLU A 141 -3.39 15.61 7.89
CA GLU A 141 -3.32 15.47 9.35
C GLU A 141 -2.52 14.22 9.76
N THR A 142 -2.71 13.11 9.04
CA THR A 142 -2.11 11.81 9.41
C THR A 142 -0.67 11.68 8.90
N TRP A 143 -0.38 12.12 7.68
CA TRP A 143 0.84 11.80 6.93
C TRP A 143 1.61 13.01 6.41
N GLY A 144 1.11 14.23 6.57
CA GLY A 144 1.79 15.44 6.08
C GLY A 144 3.24 15.58 6.58
N HIS A 145 3.52 15.09 7.80
CA HIS A 145 4.87 15.06 8.36
C HIS A 145 5.83 14.13 7.59
N ALA A 146 5.36 12.99 7.11
CA ALA A 146 6.17 12.00 6.39
C ALA A 146 6.58 12.53 5.01
N ALA A 147 5.67 13.21 4.31
CA ALA A 147 5.95 13.86 3.03
C ALA A 147 7.04 14.93 3.15
N ALA A 148 6.91 15.81 4.17
CA ALA A 148 7.86 16.88 4.42
C ALA A 148 9.26 16.37 4.78
N GLN A 149 9.36 15.28 5.55
CA GLN A 149 10.65 14.68 5.89
C GLN A 149 11.38 14.11 4.67
N LYS A 150 10.65 13.59 3.69
CA LYS A 150 11.26 13.02 2.48
C LYS A 150 11.79 14.12 1.53
N ALA A 151 11.04 15.21 1.36
CA ALA A 151 11.49 16.37 0.60
C ALA A 151 12.83 16.92 1.13
N ARG A 152 12.98 17.01 2.46
CA ARG A 152 14.20 17.51 3.13
C ARG A 152 15.43 16.60 3.02
N ARG A 153 15.29 15.36 2.55
CA ARG A 153 16.43 14.43 2.36
C ARG A 153 17.00 14.47 0.94
N ILE A 154 16.36 15.21 0.04
CA ILE A 154 16.77 15.34 -1.37
C ILE A 154 17.49 16.68 -1.61
N GLU A 155 17.48 17.58 -0.63
CA GLU A 155 18.32 18.80 -0.54
C GLU A 155 19.64 18.51 0.17
#